data_AF-A0A8J7YLR5-F1
#
_entry.id   AF-A0A8J7YLR5-F1
#
_cell.length_a   1.000
_cell.length_b   1.000
_cell.length_c   1.000
_cell.angle_alpha   90.00
_cell.angle_beta   90.00
_cell.angle_gamma   90.00
#
_symmetry.space_group_name_H-M   'P 1'
#
loop_
_entity.id
_entity.type
_entity.pdbx_description
1 polymer ?
#
loop_
_entity_poly.entity_id
_entity_poly.type
_entity_poly.pdbx_seq_one_letter_code
_entity_poly.pdbx_strand_id
1 'polypeptide(L)'
;MPTHKELVIRNERLSMDRRSFLATTAILGGLAGCSSTQTTTETERGTRTTTTPEHTARVTQSKTATATPETPERERPTCVDPTRPDPDSGSEAVDPVAYPDTRPEVSESSALAEYIAAYETAYRTNWLLEEHGSELTDVYFGVGDPTYFDSLPASVTGRLQYTYGFELESAIADSPTIYASYYVDDAVVVRAEHRGWLRDEDVLEPNPLDSGHVLECFAE
;
A
#
# COMPACT_ATOMS: atom_id res chain seq x y z
N MET A 1 -34.33 -21.25 -21.73
CA MET A 1 -32.88 -21.53 -21.80
C MET A 1 -32.17 -20.22 -22.13
N PRO A 2 -31.64 -19.49 -21.15
CA PRO A 2 -30.85 -18.30 -21.42
C PRO A 2 -29.38 -18.71 -21.63
N THR A 3 -28.81 -18.18 -22.70
CA THR A 3 -27.43 -18.35 -23.14
C THR A 3 -26.49 -17.53 -22.27
N HIS A 4 -25.46 -18.19 -21.72
CA HIS A 4 -24.31 -17.58 -21.06
C HIS A 4 -23.68 -16.52 -21.99
N LYS A 5 -23.59 -15.28 -21.51
CA LYS A 5 -22.68 -14.27 -22.08
C LYS A 5 -21.39 -14.29 -21.27
N GLU A 6 -20.33 -14.54 -22.02
CA GLU A 6 -18.91 -14.53 -21.66
C GLU A 6 -18.51 -13.12 -21.20
N LEU A 7 -18.01 -12.98 -19.97
CA LEU A 7 -17.39 -11.76 -19.48
C LEU A 7 -15.90 -11.83 -19.84
N VAL A 8 -15.51 -11.16 -20.91
CA VAL A 8 -14.10 -11.05 -21.33
C VAL A 8 -13.51 -9.81 -20.69
N ILE A 9 -12.73 -9.98 -19.63
CA ILE A 9 -11.89 -8.92 -19.05
C ILE A 9 -10.68 -8.74 -19.97
N ARG A 10 -10.66 -7.65 -20.74
CA ARG A 10 -9.48 -7.22 -21.49
C ARG A 10 -8.51 -6.51 -20.54
N ASN A 11 -7.47 -7.23 -20.12
CA ASN A 11 -6.25 -6.63 -19.57
C ASN A 11 -5.37 -6.14 -20.73
N GLU A 12 -5.60 -4.92 -21.21
CA GLU A 12 -4.66 -4.25 -22.11
C GLU A 12 -3.58 -3.52 -21.30
N ARG A 13 -2.40 -4.16 -21.26
CA ARG A 13 -1.13 -3.56 -20.87
C ARG A 13 -0.87 -2.30 -21.68
N LEU A 14 -1.04 -1.13 -21.07
CA LEU A 14 -0.46 0.11 -21.59
C LEU A 14 1.06 0.10 -21.36
N SER A 15 1.76 -0.46 -22.33
CA SER A 15 3.18 -0.23 -22.55
C SER A 15 3.39 1.25 -22.92
N MET A 16 3.81 2.07 -21.97
CA MET A 16 4.26 3.45 -22.23
C MET A 16 5.50 3.42 -23.14
N ASP A 17 5.28 3.70 -24.41
CA ASP A 17 6.30 4.08 -25.38
C ASP A 17 6.98 5.37 -24.91
N ARG A 18 8.24 5.25 -24.47
CA ARG A 18 9.14 6.38 -24.19
C ARG A 18 9.45 7.12 -25.49
N ARG A 19 8.63 8.11 -25.84
CA ARG A 19 8.99 9.12 -26.84
C ARG A 19 9.83 10.21 -26.21
N SER A 20 11.12 10.15 -26.51
CA SER A 20 12.10 11.21 -26.30
C SER A 20 11.60 12.54 -26.88
N PHE A 21 11.29 13.50 -26.00
CA PHE A 21 11.28 14.91 -26.34
C PHE A 21 12.66 15.49 -25.98
N LEU A 22 13.51 15.67 -27.00
CA LEU A 22 14.68 16.53 -26.90
C LEU A 22 14.36 17.81 -27.66
N ALA A 23 14.12 18.88 -26.91
CA ALA A 23 14.05 20.24 -27.41
C ALA A 23 15.16 21.07 -26.76
N THR A 24 15.83 21.86 -27.59
CA THR A 24 16.63 23.07 -27.28
C THR A 24 17.97 22.81 -26.55
N THR A 25 19.12 23.34 -26.96
CA THR A 25 19.39 24.73 -27.33
C THR A 25 20.76 24.83 -28.04
N ALA A 26 20.85 25.66 -29.09
CA ALA A 26 22.12 26.06 -29.69
C ALA A 26 22.81 27.12 -28.82
N ILE A 27 24.07 26.90 -28.44
CA ILE A 27 25.02 27.96 -28.05
C ILE A 27 26.37 27.63 -28.69
N LEU A 28 26.72 28.38 -29.74
CA LEU A 28 28.07 28.47 -30.29
C LEU A 28 28.81 29.60 -29.57
N GLY A 29 30.06 29.32 -29.16
CA GLY A 29 31.10 30.34 -29.03
C GLY A 29 31.61 30.57 -27.61
N GLY A 30 32.91 30.31 -27.39
CA GLY A 30 33.63 30.79 -26.21
C GLY A 30 34.82 29.91 -25.80
N LEU A 31 35.95 30.09 -26.48
CA LEU A 31 37.28 29.55 -26.10
C LEU A 31 37.85 30.29 -24.88
N ALA A 32 38.23 29.53 -23.84
CA ALA A 32 39.34 29.76 -22.89
C ALA A 32 39.22 28.63 -21.84
N GLY A 33 40.19 27.75 -21.60
CA GLY A 33 41.57 28.05 -21.25
C GLY A 33 41.72 27.88 -19.73
N CYS A 34 42.31 26.75 -19.30
CA CYS A 34 43.34 26.67 -18.25
C CYS A 34 43.54 25.20 -17.81
N SER A 35 44.75 24.73 -18.10
CA SER A 35 45.39 23.55 -17.55
C SER A 35 45.41 23.54 -16.03
N SER A 36 45.26 22.37 -15.43
CA SER A 36 46.14 21.97 -14.32
C SER A 36 46.19 20.45 -14.22
N THR A 37 47.31 19.93 -14.71
CA THR A 37 47.94 18.67 -14.33
C THR A 37 48.22 18.66 -12.82
N GLN A 38 47.87 17.56 -12.14
CA GLN A 38 48.68 17.07 -11.03
C GLN A 38 48.54 15.55 -10.88
N THR A 39 49.64 14.90 -11.23
CA THR A 39 50.04 13.54 -10.89
C THR A 39 50.72 13.57 -9.52
N THR A 40 50.39 12.64 -8.62
CA THR A 40 51.32 11.97 -7.66
C THR A 40 50.52 10.92 -6.88
N THR A 41 50.69 9.61 -7.11
CA THR A 41 51.65 8.63 -6.54
C THR A 41 51.37 8.11 -5.12
N GLU A 42 51.43 6.77 -5.03
CA GLU A 42 52.02 5.90 -3.98
C GLU A 42 51.43 5.93 -2.56
N THR A 43 50.88 4.79 -2.11
CA THR A 43 51.56 3.69 -1.37
C THR A 43 51.74 4.03 0.11
N GLU A 44 51.04 3.32 1.00
CA GLU A 44 51.75 2.55 2.04
C GLU A 44 50.86 1.54 2.77
N ARG A 45 51.46 0.36 2.91
CA ARG A 45 51.09 -0.82 3.67
C ARG A 45 51.54 -0.61 5.11
N GLY A 46 50.64 -0.75 6.09
CA GLY A 46 50.97 -0.65 7.51
C GLY A 46 50.37 -1.80 8.32
N THR A 47 51.04 -2.95 8.33
CA THR A 47 50.80 -4.06 9.24
C THR A 47 51.16 -3.64 10.67
N ARG A 48 50.24 -3.80 11.64
CA ARG A 48 50.57 -3.68 13.06
C ARG A 48 50.14 -4.93 13.82
N THR A 49 51.09 -5.81 14.04
CA THR A 49 51.05 -6.89 15.03
C THR A 49 51.14 -6.25 16.42
N THR A 50 50.30 -6.66 17.36
CA THR A 50 50.52 -6.38 18.79
C THR A 50 50.20 -7.62 19.60
N THR A 51 51.19 -8.00 20.40
CA THR A 51 51.30 -9.21 21.20
C THR A 51 50.52 -9.09 22.51
N THR A 52 49.95 -10.23 22.90
CA THR A 52 49.35 -10.65 24.17
C THR A 52 49.89 -10.00 25.45
N PRO A 53 49.01 -9.78 26.45
CA PRO A 53 49.24 -10.48 27.70
C PRO A 53 48.03 -11.30 28.17
N GLU A 54 48.39 -12.46 28.70
CA GLU A 54 47.60 -13.48 29.35
C GLU A 54 46.98 -12.91 30.64
N HIS A 55 45.66 -12.87 30.72
CA HIS A 55 44.95 -12.65 31.98
C HIS A 55 43.86 -13.70 32.11
N THR A 56 44.15 -14.70 32.94
CA THR A 56 43.21 -15.71 33.42
C THR A 56 42.13 -15.01 34.25
N ALA A 57 40.98 -14.75 33.64
CA ALA A 57 39.76 -14.37 34.36
C ALA A 57 38.67 -15.40 34.04
N ARG A 58 38.38 -16.24 35.03
CA ARG A 58 37.25 -17.17 35.02
C ARG A 58 35.97 -16.35 35.13
N VAL A 59 35.41 -15.95 33.99
CA VAL A 59 34.10 -15.31 33.93
C VAL A 59 33.04 -16.39 34.05
N THR A 60 32.44 -16.51 35.23
CA THR A 60 31.17 -17.22 35.40
C THR A 60 30.13 -16.49 34.57
N GLN A 61 29.80 -17.04 33.40
CA GLN A 61 28.66 -16.57 32.61
C GLN A 61 27.39 -16.89 33.39
N SER A 62 26.92 -15.94 34.21
CA SER A 62 25.52 -15.90 34.60
C SER A 62 24.72 -15.69 33.33
N LYS A 63 24.08 -16.78 32.88
CA LYS A 63 23.09 -16.78 31.81
C LYS A 63 21.88 -15.99 32.32
N THR A 64 21.98 -14.66 32.24
CA THR A 64 20.83 -13.78 32.41
C THR A 64 19.92 -14.08 31.23
N ALA A 65 18.86 -14.85 31.49
CA ALA A 65 17.75 -14.95 30.58
C ALA A 65 17.20 -13.55 30.41
N THR A 66 17.52 -12.90 29.29
CA THR A 66 16.80 -11.72 28.84
C THR A 66 15.37 -12.17 28.67
N ALA A 67 14.50 -11.80 29.61
CA ALA A 67 13.07 -11.94 29.43
C ALA A 67 12.72 -11.20 28.14
N THR A 68 12.18 -11.93 27.17
CA THR A 68 11.58 -11.33 25.98
C THR A 68 10.57 -10.29 26.48
N PRO A 69 10.69 -9.01 26.10
CA PRO A 69 9.65 -8.03 26.42
C PRO A 69 8.33 -8.58 25.89
N GLU A 70 7.35 -8.79 26.76
CA GLU A 70 6.00 -9.12 26.32
C GLU A 70 5.50 -7.94 25.51
N THR A 71 5.40 -8.11 24.19
CA THR A 71 4.71 -7.16 23.32
C THR A 71 3.33 -6.94 23.93
N PRO A 72 2.92 -5.69 24.24
CA PRO A 72 1.61 -5.45 24.83
C PRO A 72 0.55 -6.09 23.94
N GLU A 73 -0.29 -6.91 24.56
CA GLU A 73 -1.38 -7.61 23.88
C GLU A 73 -2.33 -6.55 23.31
N ARG A 74 -2.33 -6.41 21.98
CA ARG A 74 -3.25 -5.49 21.29
C ARG A 74 -4.65 -6.08 21.35
N GLU A 75 -5.59 -5.29 21.84
CA GLU A 75 -7.01 -5.67 21.88
C GLU A 75 -7.59 -5.77 20.46
N ARG A 76 -8.48 -6.74 20.26
CA ARG A 76 -9.21 -6.88 18.99
C ARG A 76 -10.25 -5.78 18.87
N PRO A 77 -10.47 -5.21 17.67
CA PRO A 77 -11.53 -4.23 17.47
C PRO A 77 -12.89 -4.87 17.71
N THR A 78 -13.75 -4.18 18.44
CA THR A 78 -15.16 -4.58 18.57
C THR A 78 -15.96 -4.04 17.39
N CYS A 79 -16.84 -4.87 16.82
CA CYS A 79 -17.84 -4.39 15.87
C CYS A 79 -18.76 -3.35 16.53
N VAL A 80 -18.60 -2.08 16.16
CA VAL A 80 -19.49 -0.99 16.58
C VAL A 80 -19.62 -0.03 15.41
N ASP A 81 -20.86 0.34 15.08
CA ASP A 81 -21.21 1.35 14.07
C ASP A 81 -20.41 1.21 12.75
N PRO A 82 -20.58 0.11 11.99
CA PRO A 82 -19.89 -0.06 10.71
C PRO A 82 -20.25 1.08 9.76
N THR A 83 -19.23 1.81 9.29
CA THR A 83 -19.38 2.94 8.36
C THR A 83 -18.74 2.59 7.03
N ARG A 84 -19.53 2.01 6.11
CA ARG A 84 -19.16 1.89 4.70
C ARG A 84 -20.15 2.66 3.83
N PRO A 85 -19.69 3.29 2.73
CA PRO A 85 -20.56 3.94 1.76
C PRO A 85 -21.67 3.01 1.27
N ASP A 86 -22.91 3.49 1.38
CA ASP A 86 -24.11 2.80 0.93
C ASP A 86 -24.36 3.11 -0.56
N PRO A 87 -24.48 2.08 -1.42
CA PRO A 87 -24.81 2.23 -2.84
C PRO A 87 -26.24 2.73 -3.15
N ASP A 88 -26.93 3.38 -2.22
CA ASP A 88 -28.39 3.66 -2.26
C ASP A 88 -28.87 4.44 -3.51
N SER A 89 -27.98 5.00 -4.32
CA SER A 89 -28.32 5.67 -5.58
C SER A 89 -27.18 5.57 -6.59
N GLY A 90 -27.21 4.53 -7.43
CA GLY A 90 -26.43 4.52 -8.67
C GLY A 90 -26.71 5.75 -9.54
N SER A 91 -25.77 6.08 -10.43
CA SER A 91 -26.06 7.02 -11.51
C SER A 91 -26.65 6.26 -12.71
N GLU A 92 -27.17 6.95 -13.72
CA GLU A 92 -27.58 6.27 -14.96
C GLU A 92 -26.37 5.66 -15.71
N ALA A 93 -25.15 6.12 -15.41
CA ALA A 93 -23.94 5.75 -16.12
C ALA A 93 -23.02 4.80 -15.34
N VAL A 94 -23.02 4.89 -14.01
CA VAL A 94 -22.18 4.10 -13.10
C VAL A 94 -23.08 3.36 -12.12
N ASP A 95 -23.08 2.04 -12.24
CA ASP A 95 -23.76 1.16 -11.30
C ASP A 95 -22.97 1.07 -9.98
N PRO A 96 -23.66 0.95 -8.84
CA PRO A 96 -22.99 0.68 -7.59
C PRO A 96 -22.32 -0.70 -7.58
N VAL A 97 -21.23 -0.81 -6.83
CA VAL A 97 -20.41 -2.03 -6.76
C VAL A 97 -20.68 -2.75 -5.45
N ALA A 98 -21.07 -4.03 -5.56
CA ALA A 98 -21.27 -4.86 -4.38
C ALA A 98 -19.95 -5.10 -3.63
N TYR A 99 -20.00 -5.00 -2.30
CA TYR A 99 -18.89 -5.43 -1.45
C TYR A 99 -18.74 -6.95 -1.50
N PRO A 100 -17.53 -7.49 -1.30
CA PRO A 100 -17.33 -8.93 -1.26
C PRO A 100 -17.98 -9.54 -0.01
N ASP A 101 -19.02 -10.35 -0.21
CA ASP A 101 -19.83 -10.95 0.86
C ASP A 101 -19.13 -12.09 1.61
N THR A 102 -18.11 -12.70 0.98
CA THR A 102 -17.40 -13.86 1.55
C THR A 102 -16.02 -13.44 2.02
N ARG A 103 -15.82 -13.52 3.34
CA ARG A 103 -14.50 -13.35 3.94
C ARG A 103 -13.57 -14.48 3.47
N PRO A 104 -12.34 -14.17 3.00
CA PRO A 104 -11.36 -15.19 2.65
C PRO A 104 -10.85 -15.89 3.91
N GLU A 105 -10.43 -17.15 3.76
CA GLU A 105 -9.68 -17.81 4.82
C GLU A 105 -8.33 -17.10 5.02
N VAL A 106 -8.01 -16.79 6.29
CA VAL A 106 -6.82 -16.05 6.71
C VAL A 106 -5.50 -16.69 6.24
N SER A 107 -5.50 -17.99 5.93
CA SER A 107 -4.33 -18.73 5.44
C SER A 107 -4.01 -18.52 3.96
N GLU A 108 -4.93 -17.98 3.17
CA GLU A 108 -4.79 -17.89 1.70
C GLU A 108 -4.44 -16.46 1.26
N SER A 109 -3.14 -16.13 1.21
CA SER A 109 -2.65 -14.77 0.96
C SER A 109 -3.08 -14.18 -0.40
N SER A 110 -3.33 -15.00 -1.43
CA SER A 110 -3.83 -14.52 -2.72
C SER A 110 -5.34 -14.22 -2.68
N ALA A 111 -6.13 -15.08 -2.03
CA ALA A 111 -7.57 -14.85 -1.87
C ALA A 111 -7.83 -13.58 -1.04
N LEU A 112 -6.98 -13.31 -0.05
CA LEU A 112 -7.04 -12.06 0.70
C LEU A 112 -6.65 -10.83 -0.12
N ALA A 113 -5.66 -10.96 -1.01
CA ALA A 113 -5.25 -9.85 -1.86
C ALA A 113 -6.40 -9.44 -2.78
N GLU A 114 -7.06 -10.43 -3.37
CA GLU A 114 -8.26 -10.24 -4.20
C GLU A 114 -9.42 -9.64 -3.39
N TYR A 115 -9.63 -10.12 -2.16
CA TYR A 115 -10.66 -9.59 -1.27
C TYR A 115 -10.44 -8.10 -0.96
N ILE A 116 -9.24 -7.71 -0.51
CA ILE A 116 -8.93 -6.32 -0.15
C ILE A 116 -9.05 -5.40 -1.38
N ALA A 117 -8.54 -5.83 -2.53
CA ALA A 117 -8.64 -5.06 -3.78
C ALA A 117 -10.09 -4.88 -4.24
N ALA A 118 -10.90 -5.95 -4.18
CA ALA A 118 -12.32 -5.88 -4.49
C ALA A 118 -13.05 -4.96 -3.50
N TYR A 119 -12.72 -5.05 -2.21
CA TYR A 119 -13.31 -4.20 -1.17
C TYR A 119 -13.00 -2.73 -1.38
N GLU A 120 -11.74 -2.36 -1.63
CA GLU A 120 -11.36 -0.96 -1.86
C GLU A 120 -12.02 -0.41 -3.14
N THR A 121 -12.11 -1.23 -4.19
CA THR A 121 -12.82 -0.84 -5.43
C THR A 121 -14.29 -0.55 -5.13
N ALA A 122 -14.99 -1.45 -4.42
CA ALA A 122 -16.38 -1.25 -4.02
C ALA A 122 -16.55 -0.01 -3.14
N TYR A 123 -15.71 0.12 -2.11
CA TYR A 123 -15.71 1.25 -1.18
C TYR A 123 -15.60 2.58 -1.92
N ARG A 124 -14.68 2.69 -2.87
CA ARG A 124 -14.43 3.95 -3.58
C ARG A 124 -15.48 4.27 -4.63
N THR A 125 -15.93 3.28 -5.38
CA THR A 125 -17.02 3.52 -6.33
C THR A 125 -18.28 3.96 -5.61
N ASN A 126 -18.65 3.29 -4.51
CA ASN A 126 -19.85 3.63 -3.75
C ASN A 126 -19.71 5.00 -3.06
N TRP A 127 -18.52 5.34 -2.55
CA TRP A 127 -18.26 6.67 -2.01
C TRP A 127 -18.39 7.77 -3.07
N LEU A 128 -17.88 7.56 -4.29
CA LEU A 128 -18.03 8.51 -5.40
C LEU A 128 -19.49 8.66 -5.84
N LEU A 129 -20.26 7.57 -5.81
CA LEU A 129 -21.69 7.60 -6.09
C LEU A 129 -22.46 8.37 -5.01
N GLU A 130 -22.13 8.19 -3.73
CA GLU A 130 -22.71 9.00 -2.64
C GLU A 130 -22.36 10.48 -2.78
N GLU A 131 -21.13 10.81 -3.16
CA GLU A 131 -20.66 12.19 -3.25
C GLU A 131 -21.20 12.94 -4.48
N HIS A 132 -21.23 12.29 -5.65
CA HIS A 132 -21.51 12.92 -6.93
C HIS A 132 -22.83 12.49 -7.58
N GLY A 133 -23.42 11.38 -7.14
CA GLY A 133 -24.72 10.89 -7.62
C GLY A 133 -24.78 10.81 -9.14
N SER A 134 -25.84 11.42 -9.71
CA SER A 134 -26.10 11.40 -11.15
C SER A 134 -25.05 12.10 -12.02
N GLU A 135 -24.21 12.96 -11.45
CA GLU A 135 -23.16 13.66 -12.22
C GLU A 135 -22.00 12.73 -12.57
N LEU A 136 -21.84 11.60 -11.88
CA LEU A 136 -20.77 10.63 -12.09
C LEU A 136 -21.02 9.81 -13.36
N THR A 137 -20.12 9.93 -14.34
CA THR A 137 -20.25 9.28 -15.65
C THR A 137 -19.29 8.11 -15.85
N ASP A 138 -18.14 8.12 -15.18
CA ASP A 138 -17.19 6.99 -15.23
C ASP A 138 -16.27 6.97 -13.99
N VAL A 139 -15.71 5.80 -13.68
CA VAL A 139 -14.73 5.58 -12.60
C VAL A 139 -13.67 4.59 -13.07
N TYR A 140 -12.40 4.93 -12.87
CA TYR A 140 -11.26 4.09 -13.22
C TYR A 140 -10.29 3.92 -12.05
N PHE A 141 -9.65 2.75 -11.99
CA PHE A 141 -8.78 2.36 -10.88
C PHE A 141 -7.43 1.84 -11.36
N GLY A 142 -6.38 2.22 -10.63
CA GLY A 142 -5.06 1.62 -10.69
C GLY A 142 -4.69 1.06 -9.32
N VAL A 143 -4.90 -0.24 -9.12
CA VAL A 143 -4.66 -0.94 -7.85
C VAL A 143 -3.37 -1.76 -7.94
N GLY A 144 -2.47 -1.58 -6.97
CA GLY A 144 -1.24 -2.37 -6.83
C GLY A 144 -1.43 -3.64 -6.01
N ASP A 145 -0.39 -4.48 -5.93
CA ASP A 145 -0.39 -5.66 -5.07
C ASP A 145 -0.34 -5.25 -3.58
N PRO A 146 -1.08 -5.92 -2.70
CA PRO A 146 -1.06 -5.62 -1.28
C PRO A 146 0.23 -6.10 -0.60
N THR A 147 0.72 -5.30 0.34
CA THR A 147 1.82 -5.65 1.24
C THR A 147 1.25 -6.11 2.58
N TYR A 148 1.73 -7.24 3.11
CA TYR A 148 1.24 -7.82 4.36
C TYR A 148 2.14 -7.52 5.54
N PHE A 149 1.53 -7.39 6.72
CA PHE A 149 2.20 -7.08 7.98
C PHE A 149 1.80 -8.06 9.07
N ASP A 150 2.59 -8.10 10.13
CA ASP A 150 2.26 -8.87 11.32
C ASP A 150 0.88 -8.47 11.86
N SER A 151 0.09 -9.47 12.21
CA SER A 151 -1.30 -9.33 12.62
C SER A 151 -1.59 -10.13 13.89
N LEU A 152 -2.80 -9.97 14.43
CA LEU A 152 -3.26 -10.76 15.57
C LEU A 152 -3.55 -12.21 15.14
N PRO A 153 -3.56 -13.18 16.07
CA PRO A 153 -3.95 -14.55 15.75
C PRO A 153 -5.32 -14.60 15.07
N ALA A 154 -5.47 -15.42 14.03
CA ALA A 154 -6.69 -15.55 13.23
C ALA A 154 -7.19 -14.24 12.58
N SER A 155 -6.26 -13.33 12.26
CA SER A 155 -6.55 -12.10 11.52
C SER A 155 -5.45 -11.82 10.50
N VAL A 156 -5.72 -10.90 9.57
CA VAL A 156 -4.71 -10.41 8.64
C VAL A 156 -4.70 -8.90 8.60
N THR A 157 -3.50 -8.35 8.44
CA THR A 157 -3.26 -6.95 8.22
C THR A 157 -2.52 -6.75 6.89
N GLY A 158 -3.07 -5.92 6.02
CA GLY A 158 -2.48 -5.65 4.70
C GLY A 158 -2.64 -4.18 4.32
N ARG A 159 -1.79 -3.71 3.41
CA ARG A 159 -1.87 -2.36 2.84
C ARG A 159 -1.87 -2.42 1.33
N LEU A 160 -2.81 -1.70 0.73
CA LEU A 160 -3.00 -1.55 -0.68
C LEU A 160 -2.55 -0.15 -1.11
N GLN A 161 -1.69 -0.06 -2.12
CA GLN A 161 -1.41 1.19 -2.81
C GLN A 161 -2.30 1.28 -4.04
N TYR A 162 -2.99 2.41 -4.22
CA TYR A 162 -3.83 2.60 -5.40
C TYR A 162 -3.97 4.07 -5.79
N THR A 163 -4.48 4.27 -6.99
CA THR A 163 -5.00 5.53 -7.52
C THR A 163 -6.37 5.27 -8.12
N TYR A 164 -7.20 6.30 -8.17
CA TYR A 164 -8.43 6.27 -8.93
C TYR A 164 -8.59 7.60 -9.66
N GLY A 165 -9.45 7.62 -10.66
CA GLY A 165 -10.01 8.85 -11.14
C GLY A 165 -11.43 8.63 -11.61
N PHE A 166 -12.08 9.73 -11.95
CA PHE A 166 -13.49 9.74 -12.25
C PHE A 166 -13.83 10.87 -13.20
N GLU A 167 -14.90 10.64 -13.95
CA GLU A 167 -15.47 11.63 -14.85
C GLU A 167 -16.81 12.08 -14.29
N LEU A 168 -17.00 13.39 -14.29
CA LEU A 168 -18.27 14.05 -14.10
C LEU A 168 -18.72 14.63 -15.44
N GLU A 169 -20.01 14.96 -15.58
CA GLU A 169 -20.51 15.65 -16.80
C GLU A 169 -19.72 16.91 -17.18
N SER A 170 -19.09 17.57 -16.20
CA SER A 170 -18.39 18.85 -16.37
C SER A 170 -16.86 18.78 -16.21
N ALA A 171 -16.30 17.67 -15.73
CA ALA A 171 -14.90 17.61 -15.32
C ALA A 171 -14.34 16.18 -15.29
N ILE A 172 -13.02 16.08 -15.32
CA ILE A 172 -12.27 14.85 -15.08
C ILE A 172 -11.32 15.12 -13.92
N ALA A 173 -11.23 14.18 -12.99
CA ALA A 173 -10.39 14.31 -11.81
C ALA A 173 -9.62 13.01 -11.52
N ASP A 174 -8.38 13.17 -11.07
CA ASP A 174 -7.50 12.08 -10.65
C ASP A 174 -7.16 12.22 -9.17
N SER A 175 -7.09 11.09 -8.47
CA SER A 175 -6.61 11.04 -7.11
C SER A 175 -5.08 11.15 -7.06
N PRO A 176 -4.51 11.65 -5.94
CA PRO A 176 -3.12 11.33 -5.63
C PRO A 176 -2.95 9.82 -5.42
N THR A 177 -1.72 9.36 -5.24
CA THR A 177 -1.47 8.02 -4.66
C THR A 177 -2.10 7.92 -3.28
N ILE A 178 -2.80 6.82 -3.02
CA ILE A 178 -3.44 6.53 -1.74
C ILE A 178 -2.94 5.18 -1.24
N TYR A 179 -2.71 5.10 0.07
CA TYR A 179 -2.42 3.88 0.77
C TYR A 179 -3.59 3.57 1.72
N ALA A 180 -4.26 2.45 1.50
CA ALA A 180 -5.32 1.95 2.37
C ALA A 180 -4.84 0.72 3.12
N SER A 181 -4.83 0.79 4.44
CA SER A 181 -4.49 -0.33 5.30
C SER A 181 -5.76 -0.97 5.85
N TYR A 182 -5.77 -2.29 5.86
CA TYR A 182 -6.88 -3.14 6.27
C TYR A 182 -6.45 -4.06 7.40
N TYR A 183 -7.32 -4.21 8.38
CA TYR A 183 -7.32 -5.31 9.34
C TYR A 183 -8.61 -6.11 9.12
N VAL A 184 -8.47 -7.43 8.96
CA VAL A 184 -9.59 -8.33 8.71
C VAL A 184 -9.48 -9.51 9.66
N ASP A 185 -10.51 -9.74 10.47
CA ASP A 185 -10.62 -10.93 11.32
C ASP A 185 -11.97 -11.61 11.17
N ASP A 186 -12.31 -12.48 12.11
CA ASP A 186 -13.56 -13.22 12.10
C ASP A 186 -14.80 -12.38 12.38
N ALA A 187 -14.65 -11.20 12.98
CA ALA A 187 -15.73 -10.34 13.42
C ALA A 187 -15.84 -9.04 12.61
N VAL A 188 -14.73 -8.47 12.14
CA VAL A 188 -14.71 -7.12 11.56
C VAL A 188 -13.76 -6.94 10.37
N VAL A 189 -14.08 -5.94 9.55
CA VAL A 189 -13.16 -5.29 8.61
C VAL A 189 -12.91 -3.87 9.11
N VAL A 190 -11.65 -3.51 9.31
CA VAL A 190 -11.22 -2.16 9.74
C VAL A 190 -10.31 -1.55 8.70
N ARG A 191 -10.56 -0.29 8.35
CA ARG A 191 -9.81 0.44 7.31
C ARG A 191 -9.23 1.74 7.84
N ALA A 192 -8.00 2.03 7.46
CA ALA A 192 -7.38 3.35 7.62
C ALA A 192 -6.76 3.80 6.28
N GLU A 193 -6.73 5.11 6.02
CA GLU A 193 -6.17 5.66 4.78
C GLU A 193 -5.12 6.73 5.01
N HIS A 194 -4.14 6.79 4.12
CA HIS A 194 -3.19 7.90 3.98
C HIS A 194 -3.15 8.36 2.52
N ARG A 195 -3.18 9.67 2.31
CA ARG A 195 -3.11 10.28 0.98
C ARG A 195 -1.74 10.89 0.74
N GLY A 196 -1.21 10.64 -0.45
CA GLY A 196 0.12 11.05 -0.85
C GLY A 196 1.19 10.01 -0.51
N TRP A 197 2.45 10.44 -0.60
CA TRP A 197 3.60 9.56 -0.41
C TRP A 197 3.76 9.15 1.05
N LEU A 198 4.08 7.88 1.27
CA LEU A 198 4.60 7.40 2.55
C LEU A 198 6.10 7.63 2.62
N ARG A 199 6.60 7.87 3.84
CA ARG A 199 8.05 8.02 4.07
C ARG A 199 8.76 6.67 4.14
N ASP A 200 8.07 5.67 4.66
CA ASP A 200 8.59 4.33 4.87
C ASP A 200 7.52 3.31 4.46
N GLU A 201 7.80 2.54 3.42
CA GLU A 201 6.90 1.52 2.92
C GLU A 201 7.02 0.19 3.70
N ASP A 202 8.03 0.04 4.54
CA ASP A 202 8.21 -1.16 5.38
C ASP A 202 7.47 -1.07 6.72
N VAL A 203 6.92 0.11 7.04
CA VAL A 203 6.12 0.35 8.24
C VAL A 203 4.64 0.38 7.88
N LEU A 204 3.80 -0.29 8.66
CA LEU A 204 2.35 -0.23 8.53
C LEU A 204 1.81 1.14 8.97
N GLU A 205 1.80 2.06 8.02
CA GLU A 205 1.25 3.41 8.16
C GLU A 205 0.24 3.65 7.02
N PRO A 206 -1.01 4.02 7.32
CA PRO A 206 -1.61 4.08 8.66
C PRO A 206 -1.84 2.67 9.24
N ASN A 207 -1.84 2.53 10.56
CA ASN A 207 -2.20 1.27 11.22
C ASN A 207 -3.72 1.22 11.48
N PRO A 208 -4.47 0.28 10.86
CA PRO A 208 -5.92 0.19 11.01
C PRO A 208 -6.37 -0.06 12.45
N LEU A 209 -5.54 -0.69 13.28
CA LEU A 209 -5.86 -0.91 14.69
C LEU A 209 -5.71 0.36 15.56
N ASP A 210 -4.95 1.35 15.10
CA ASP A 210 -4.69 2.59 15.86
C ASP A 210 -5.59 3.75 15.40
N SER A 211 -5.87 3.84 14.10
CA SER A 211 -6.58 4.98 13.50
C SER A 211 -7.66 4.59 12.48
N GLY A 212 -8.01 3.31 12.42
CA GLY A 212 -9.01 2.82 11.47
C GLY A 212 -10.44 3.00 11.97
N HIS A 213 -11.38 2.78 11.04
CA HIS A 213 -12.82 2.69 11.32
C HIS A 213 -13.35 1.35 10.83
N VAL A 214 -14.34 0.82 11.55
CA VAL A 214 -15.02 -0.43 11.18
C VAL A 214 -15.84 -0.18 9.92
N LEU A 215 -15.63 -0.97 8.88
CA LEU A 215 -16.40 -0.92 7.64
C LEU A 215 -17.57 -1.90 7.65
N GLU A 216 -17.33 -3.07 8.23
CA GLU A 216 -18.24 -4.18 8.18
C GLU A 216 -18.04 -5.08 9.38
N CYS A 217 -19.15 -5.71 9.75
CA CYS A 217 -19.19 -6.70 10.80
C CYS A 217 -19.74 -8.01 10.23
N PHE A 218 -19.12 -9.10 10.63
CA PHE A 218 -19.61 -10.43 10.35
C PHE A 218 -20.41 -10.91 11.55
N ALA A 219 -21.58 -11.49 11.31
CA ALA A 219 -22.30 -12.20 12.36
C ALA A 219 -21.50 -13.46 12.74
N GLU A 220 -21.34 -13.69 14.04
CA GLU A 220 -20.83 -14.97 14.57
C GLU A 220 -21.79 -16.14 14.27
#